data_AF-A0A6P2CKN2-F1
#
_entry.id   AF-A0A6P2CKN2-F1
#
_cell.length_a   1.000
_cell.length_b   1.000
_cell.length_c   1.000
_cell.angle_alpha   90.00
_cell.angle_beta   90.00
_cell.angle_gamma   90.00
#
_symmetry.space_group_name_H-M   'P 1'
#
loop_
_entity.id
_entity.type
_entity.pdbx_description
1 polymer ?
#
loop_
_entity_poly.entity_id
_entity_poly.type
_entity_poly.pdbx_seq_one_letter_code
_entity_poly.pdbx_strand_id
1 'polypeptide(L)'
;MSTSTPRRPDVAPSIVMPGILLGVGLGGFVDGILLHQILQWHHMLTSASTANIDIGDYPATTVHGLEMNTLWDGFFHTFTWLAVLGGLAVLYYRVTESRGRVWTSRVLWGWILAGWGIFNVVEGIVDHHILGIHHVVTGPHQTVADLAFLAFGAVLIVAGWLLQRSGRSRPAAHHDS
;
A
#
# COMPACT_ATOMS: atom_id res chain seq x y z
N MET A 1 -33.38 21.72 37.59
CA MET A 1 -31.91 21.54 37.62
C MET A 1 -31.58 20.66 36.42
N SER A 2 -31.19 21.27 35.29
CA SER A 2 -30.93 20.55 34.03
C SER A 2 -29.48 20.07 34.03
N THR A 3 -29.28 18.76 34.14
CA THR A 3 -27.97 18.13 34.05
C THR A 3 -27.53 18.16 32.58
N SER A 4 -26.68 19.12 32.23
CA SER A 4 -25.98 19.11 30.95
C SER A 4 -24.98 17.95 30.93
N THR A 5 -25.34 16.88 30.22
CA THR A 5 -24.41 15.78 29.93
C THR A 5 -23.17 16.37 29.23
N PRO A 6 -21.94 16.08 29.70
CA PRO A 6 -20.74 16.60 29.05
C PRO A 6 -20.69 16.08 27.62
N ARG A 7 -20.71 17.00 26.65
CA ARG A 7 -20.56 16.68 25.22
C ARG A 7 -19.15 16.10 25.07
N ARG A 8 -19.05 14.78 24.82
CA ARG A 8 -17.75 14.15 24.50
C ARG A 8 -17.12 14.96 23.37
N PRO A 9 -15.81 15.26 23.41
CA PRO A 9 -15.15 15.95 22.32
C PRO A 9 -15.38 15.12 21.06
N ASP A 10 -16.07 15.71 20.09
CA ASP A 10 -16.45 15.06 18.84
C ASP A 10 -15.18 14.97 17.97
N VAL A 11 -14.43 13.89 18.14
CA VAL A 11 -13.21 13.63 17.38
C VAL A 11 -13.62 13.19 15.98
N ALA A 12 -13.15 13.93 14.95
CA ALA A 12 -13.38 13.54 13.57
C ALA A 12 -12.96 12.06 13.36
N PRO A 13 -13.73 11.27 12.61
CA PRO A 13 -13.34 9.89 12.29
C PRO A 13 -11.94 9.86 11.66
N SER A 14 -11.07 8.94 12.09
CA SER A 14 -9.72 8.86 11.53
C SER A 14 -9.74 8.36 10.08
N ILE A 15 -9.00 9.04 9.19
CA ILE A 15 -8.77 8.61 7.81
C ILE A 15 -7.41 7.90 7.62
N VAL A 16 -6.75 7.52 8.72
CA VAL A 16 -5.49 6.74 8.68
C VAL A 16 -5.73 5.42 7.96
N MET A 17 -6.65 4.59 8.47
CA MET A 17 -6.93 3.27 7.92
C MET A 17 -7.29 3.29 6.42
N PRO A 18 -8.25 4.10 5.94
CA PRO A 18 -8.54 4.13 4.51
C PRO A 18 -7.37 4.65 3.68
N GLY A 19 -6.61 5.64 4.18
CA GLY A 19 -5.41 6.12 3.48
C GLY A 19 -4.35 5.03 3.35
N ILE A 20 -4.06 4.29 4.41
CA ILE A 20 -3.10 3.18 4.40
C ILE A 20 -3.54 2.06 3.44
N LEU A 21 -4.80 1.65 3.49
CA LEU A 21 -5.34 0.60 2.61
C LEU A 21 -5.26 1.02 1.13
N LEU A 22 -5.64 2.26 0.82
CA LEU A 22 -5.49 2.82 -0.52
C LEU A 22 -4.02 2.86 -0.94
N GLY A 23 -3.12 3.25 -0.05
CA GLY A 23 -1.68 3.26 -0.29
C GLY A 23 -1.11 1.88 -0.62
N VAL A 24 -1.44 0.87 0.19
CA VAL A 24 -1.03 -0.52 -0.04
C VAL A 24 -1.53 -1.01 -1.40
N GLY A 25 -2.83 -0.81 -1.68
CA GLY A 25 -3.42 -1.27 -2.93
C GLY A 25 -2.86 -0.54 -4.16
N LEU A 26 -2.71 0.79 -4.11
CA LEU A 26 -2.15 1.56 -5.22
C LEU A 26 -0.65 1.27 -5.43
N GLY A 27 0.12 1.13 -4.36
CA GLY A 27 1.53 0.78 -4.44
C GLY A 27 1.74 -0.59 -5.08
N GLY A 28 0.99 -1.59 -4.62
CA GLY A 28 1.03 -2.93 -5.22
C GLY A 28 0.50 -2.96 -6.65
N PHE A 29 -0.48 -2.12 -7.03
CA PHE A 29 -0.85 -1.98 -8.44
C PHE A 29 0.27 -1.40 -9.30
N VAL A 30 0.97 -0.37 -8.81
CA VAL A 30 2.10 0.20 -9.55
C VAL A 30 3.18 -0.85 -9.74
N ASP A 31 3.48 -1.62 -8.72
CA ASP A 31 4.42 -2.74 -8.75
C ASP A 31 3.99 -3.82 -9.76
N GLY A 32 2.78 -4.37 -9.59
CA GLY A 32 2.24 -5.43 -10.46
C GLY A 32 2.03 -5.01 -11.91
N ILE A 33 1.58 -3.78 -12.17
CA ILE A 33 1.35 -3.33 -13.55
C ILE A 33 2.67 -2.91 -14.19
N LEU A 34 3.45 -2.05 -13.54
CA LEU A 34 4.66 -1.52 -14.18
C LEU A 34 5.78 -2.56 -14.18
N LEU A 35 6.07 -3.19 -13.04
CA LEU A 35 7.25 -4.06 -12.91
C LEU A 35 6.96 -5.47 -13.40
N HIS A 36 5.80 -6.06 -13.08
CA HIS A 36 5.50 -7.43 -13.52
C HIS A 36 4.99 -7.51 -14.96
N GLN A 37 4.09 -6.61 -15.36
CA GLN A 37 3.38 -6.76 -16.64
C GLN A 37 4.00 -5.95 -17.78
N ILE A 38 4.29 -4.66 -17.56
CA ILE A 38 4.83 -3.79 -18.61
C ILE A 38 6.33 -4.02 -18.81
N LEU A 39 7.10 -3.94 -17.73
CA LEU A 39 8.56 -4.08 -17.77
C LEU A 39 9.01 -5.54 -17.69
N GLN A 40 8.18 -6.40 -17.08
CA GLN A 40 8.45 -7.82 -16.88
C GLN A 40 9.82 -8.05 -16.22
N TRP A 41 10.19 -7.17 -15.27
CA TRP A 41 11.47 -7.26 -14.57
C TRP A 41 11.52 -8.43 -13.60
N HIS A 42 10.39 -8.68 -12.95
CA HIS A 42 10.18 -9.78 -12.02
C HIS A 42 8.70 -10.15 -11.99
N HIS A 43 8.42 -11.35 -11.52
CA HIS A 43 7.08 -11.79 -11.15
C HIS A 43 7.16 -12.51 -9.80
N MET A 44 6.02 -12.73 -9.15
CA MET A 44 5.92 -13.27 -7.78
C MET A 44 6.83 -14.48 -7.49
N LEU A 45 7.04 -15.38 -8.46
CA LEU A 45 7.79 -16.62 -8.27
C LEU A 45 9.04 -16.76 -9.13
N THR A 46 9.46 -15.71 -9.82
CA THR A 46 10.62 -15.77 -10.74
C THR A 46 11.95 -16.09 -10.04
N SER A 47 12.04 -15.91 -8.72
CA SER A 47 13.24 -16.24 -7.93
C SER A 47 13.10 -17.53 -7.12
N ALA A 48 12.04 -18.32 -7.36
CA ALA A 48 11.73 -19.51 -6.58
C ALA A 48 12.85 -20.57 -6.56
N SER A 49 13.66 -20.70 -7.62
CA SER A 49 14.80 -21.63 -7.66
C SER A 49 15.92 -21.31 -6.67
N THR A 50 16.01 -20.07 -6.20
CA THR A 50 17.00 -19.62 -5.21
C THR A 50 16.36 -19.21 -3.89
N ALA A 51 15.06 -19.47 -3.72
CA ALA A 51 14.32 -19.10 -2.53
C ALA A 51 14.77 -19.87 -1.29
N ASN A 52 14.47 -19.31 -0.12
CA ASN A 52 14.72 -19.94 1.18
C ASN A 52 13.70 -21.03 1.51
N ILE A 53 12.71 -21.24 0.64
CA ILE A 53 11.67 -22.27 0.74
C ILE A 53 11.63 -23.07 -0.57
N ASP A 54 11.47 -24.40 -0.47
CA ASP A 54 11.34 -25.26 -1.64
C ASP A 54 9.90 -25.26 -2.16
N ILE A 55 9.67 -24.49 -3.22
CA ILE A 55 8.38 -24.37 -3.89
C ILE A 55 8.47 -24.67 -5.40
N GLY A 56 9.63 -25.16 -5.87
CA GLY A 56 9.90 -25.40 -7.29
C GLY A 56 10.59 -24.24 -8.02
N ASP A 57 10.69 -24.37 -9.34
CA ASP A 57 11.34 -23.38 -10.23
C ASP A 57 10.36 -22.93 -11.31
N TYR A 58 10.18 -21.60 -11.41
CA TYR A 58 9.20 -20.98 -12.31
C TYR A 58 9.83 -19.83 -13.10
N PRO A 59 10.80 -20.11 -13.98
CA PRO A 59 11.47 -19.08 -14.75
C PRO A 59 10.52 -18.49 -15.81
N ALA A 60 10.56 -17.16 -15.98
CA ALA A 60 9.77 -16.44 -16.98
C ALA A 60 10.20 -16.74 -18.44
N THR A 61 11.18 -17.62 -18.65
CA THR A 61 11.65 -18.06 -19.97
C THR A 61 10.95 -19.34 -20.47
N THR A 62 10.03 -19.91 -19.69
CA THR A 62 9.26 -21.10 -20.06
C THR A 62 7.76 -20.79 -20.04
N VAL A 63 6.98 -21.50 -20.86
CA VAL A 63 5.52 -21.34 -20.89
C VAL A 63 4.91 -21.67 -19.53
N HIS A 64 5.31 -22.80 -18.94
CA HIS A 64 4.81 -23.20 -17.61
C HIS A 64 5.16 -22.18 -16.52
N GLY A 65 6.39 -21.66 -16.51
CA GLY A 65 6.80 -20.62 -15.58
C GLY A 65 6.01 -19.33 -15.77
N LEU A 66 5.75 -18.90 -17.01
CA LEU A 66 4.91 -17.74 -17.29
C LEU A 66 3.46 -17.93 -16.85
N GLU A 67 2.87 -19.11 -17.08
CA GLU A 67 1.52 -19.44 -16.61
C GLU A 67 1.43 -19.37 -15.09
N MET A 68 2.42 -19.94 -14.39
CA MET A 68 2.46 -19.93 -12.93
C MET A 68 2.64 -18.51 -12.39
N ASN A 69 3.59 -17.74 -12.93
CA ASN A 69 3.79 -16.35 -12.53
C ASN A 69 2.56 -15.49 -12.83
N THR A 70 1.91 -15.67 -13.99
CA THR A 70 0.66 -14.96 -14.31
C THR A 70 -0.44 -15.26 -13.29
N LEU A 71 -0.57 -16.51 -12.84
CA LEU A 71 -1.53 -16.90 -11.81
C LEU A 71 -1.25 -16.19 -10.48
N TRP A 72 0.01 -16.23 -10.02
CA TRP A 72 0.39 -15.62 -8.73
C TRP A 72 0.37 -14.10 -8.77
N ASP A 73 0.76 -13.49 -9.89
CA ASP A 73 0.54 -12.07 -10.14
C ASP A 73 -0.95 -11.74 -10.08
N GLY A 74 -1.82 -12.59 -10.59
CA GLY A 74 -3.28 -12.42 -10.49
C GLY A 74 -3.79 -12.44 -9.04
N PHE A 75 -3.27 -13.33 -8.20
CA PHE A 75 -3.60 -13.33 -6.77
C PHE A 75 -3.09 -12.08 -6.06
N PHE A 76 -1.86 -11.65 -6.39
CA PHE A 76 -1.31 -10.39 -5.90
C PHE A 76 -2.18 -9.19 -6.31
N HIS A 77 -2.59 -9.10 -7.58
CA HIS A 77 -3.50 -8.06 -8.05
C HIS A 77 -4.88 -8.13 -7.38
N THR A 78 -5.38 -9.32 -7.08
CA THR A 78 -6.64 -9.48 -6.35
C THR A 78 -6.52 -8.91 -4.94
N PHE A 79 -5.41 -9.17 -4.24
CA PHE A 79 -5.13 -8.58 -2.93
C PHE A 79 -5.07 -7.06 -2.99
N THR A 80 -4.32 -6.49 -3.94
CA THR A 80 -4.17 -5.03 -4.07
C THR A 80 -5.49 -4.37 -4.46
N TRP A 81 -6.28 -5.00 -5.34
CA TRP A 81 -7.63 -4.57 -5.69
C TRP A 81 -8.58 -4.54 -4.49
N LEU A 82 -8.59 -5.61 -3.68
CA LEU A 82 -9.40 -5.67 -2.46
C LEU A 82 -8.95 -4.63 -1.43
N ALA A 83 -7.65 -4.34 -1.32
CA ALA A 83 -7.14 -3.27 -0.47
C ALA A 83 -7.66 -1.89 -0.93
N VAL A 84 -7.67 -1.61 -2.23
CA VAL A 84 -8.27 -0.38 -2.78
C VAL A 84 -9.76 -0.32 -2.49
N LEU A 85 -10.53 -1.39 -2.77
CA LEU A 85 -11.96 -1.43 -2.50
C LEU A 85 -12.29 -1.23 -1.02
N GLY A 86 -11.55 -1.90 -0.13
CA GLY A 86 -11.69 -1.73 1.32
C GLY A 86 -11.34 -0.30 1.77
N GLY A 87 -10.27 0.27 1.21
CA GLY A 87 -9.88 1.66 1.46
C GLY A 87 -10.96 2.65 1.03
N LEU A 88 -11.53 2.48 -0.16
CA LEU A 88 -12.65 3.29 -0.67
C LEU A 88 -13.92 3.13 0.18
N ALA A 89 -14.28 1.90 0.55
CA ALA A 89 -15.46 1.62 1.36
C ALA A 89 -15.36 2.27 2.75
N VAL A 90 -14.21 2.10 3.42
CA VAL A 90 -13.95 2.75 4.72
C VAL A 90 -13.89 4.26 4.58
N LEU A 91 -13.24 4.80 3.54
CA LEU A 91 -13.19 6.24 3.31
C LEU A 91 -14.59 6.81 3.10
N TYR A 92 -15.40 6.18 2.25
CA TYR A 92 -16.77 6.57 1.98
C TYR A 92 -17.60 6.62 3.27
N TYR A 93 -17.58 5.55 4.06
CA TYR A 93 -18.26 5.48 5.34
C TYR A 93 -17.81 6.59 6.31
N ARG A 94 -16.50 6.88 6.37
CA ARG A 94 -15.96 7.93 7.25
C ARG A 94 -16.38 9.32 6.79
N VAL A 95 -16.45 9.56 5.48
CA VAL A 95 -16.87 10.84 4.90
C VAL A 95 -18.36 11.07 5.15
N THR A 96 -19.21 10.07 4.95
CA THR A 96 -20.67 10.21 5.17
C THR A 96 -21.03 10.43 6.64
N GLU A 97 -20.31 9.79 7.57
CA GLU A 97 -20.52 9.97 9.02
C GLU A 97 -19.92 11.28 9.58
N SER A 98 -19.03 11.95 8.83
CA SER A 98 -18.28 13.13 9.33
C SER A 98 -19.07 14.42 9.48
N ARG A 99 -20.36 14.45 9.10
CA ARG A 99 -21.28 15.60 9.22
C ARG A 99 -20.67 16.94 8.77
N GLY A 100 -19.96 16.95 7.64
CA GLY A 100 -19.39 18.16 7.02
C GLY A 100 -17.93 18.47 7.40
N ARG A 101 -17.28 17.61 8.18
CA ARG A 101 -15.89 17.81 8.59
C ARG A 101 -14.94 17.37 7.46
N VAL A 102 -14.20 18.31 6.91
CA VAL A 102 -13.32 18.09 5.75
C VAL A 102 -11.87 17.90 6.17
N TRP A 103 -11.26 16.80 5.71
CA TRP A 103 -9.81 16.64 5.76
C TRP A 103 -9.16 17.36 4.59
N THR A 104 -7.98 17.92 4.80
CA THR A 104 -7.21 18.43 3.66
C THR A 104 -6.72 17.25 2.82
N SER A 105 -6.65 17.45 1.51
CA SER A 105 -6.10 16.48 0.56
C SER A 105 -4.71 15.98 0.99
N ARG A 106 -3.90 16.84 1.60
CA ARG A 106 -2.58 16.48 2.17
C ARG A 106 -2.62 15.37 3.21
N VAL A 107 -3.66 15.34 4.07
CA VAL A 107 -3.77 14.28 5.10
C VAL A 107 -4.05 12.93 4.44
N LEU A 108 -4.99 12.88 3.50
CA LEU A 108 -5.30 11.64 2.78
C LEU A 108 -4.09 11.16 1.97
N TRP A 109 -3.49 12.02 1.16
CA TRP A 109 -2.31 11.67 0.35
C TRP A 109 -1.10 11.29 1.21
N GLY A 110 -0.93 11.91 2.37
CA GLY A 110 0.13 11.52 3.30
C GLY A 110 -0.05 10.08 3.82
N TRP A 111 -1.29 9.68 4.15
CA TRP A 111 -1.56 8.29 4.53
C TRP A 111 -1.50 7.31 3.36
N ILE A 112 -1.87 7.73 2.14
CA ILE A 112 -1.67 6.92 0.93
C ILE A 112 -0.19 6.67 0.68
N LEU A 113 0.66 7.71 0.72
CA LEU A 113 2.11 7.54 0.57
C LEU A 113 2.70 6.64 1.66
N ALA A 114 2.25 6.80 2.91
CA ALA A 114 2.69 5.92 3.99
C ALA A 114 2.24 4.47 3.79
N GLY A 115 1.02 4.25 3.30
CA GLY A 115 0.51 2.90 2.98
C GLY A 115 1.29 2.23 1.86
N TRP A 116 1.64 2.97 0.81
CA TRP A 116 2.54 2.46 -0.24
C TRP A 116 3.89 2.09 0.36
N GLY A 117 4.51 2.98 1.12
CA GLY A 117 5.80 2.68 1.74
C GLY A 117 5.76 1.45 2.67
N ILE A 118 4.67 1.24 3.41
CA ILE A 118 4.46 0.03 4.22
C ILE A 118 4.38 -1.21 3.33
N PHE A 119 3.64 -1.14 2.21
CA PHE A 119 3.59 -2.24 1.24
C PHE A 119 5.00 -2.63 0.79
N ASN A 120 5.81 -1.67 0.31
CA ASN A 120 7.18 -1.94 -0.12
C ASN A 120 8.05 -2.55 1.00
N VAL A 121 7.93 -2.05 2.23
CA VAL A 121 8.74 -2.58 3.35
C VAL A 121 8.31 -4.00 3.71
N VAL A 122 7.00 -4.27 3.76
CA VAL A 122 6.49 -5.60 4.09
C VAL A 122 6.83 -6.60 3.01
N GLU A 123 6.57 -6.26 1.76
CA GLU A 123 6.85 -7.10 0.58
C GLU A 123 8.37 -7.35 0.48
N GLY A 124 9.20 -6.31 0.54
CA GLY A 124 10.66 -6.49 0.48
C GLY A 124 11.22 -7.30 1.65
N ILE A 125 10.67 -7.18 2.87
CA ILE A 125 11.12 -8.00 4.00
C ILE A 125 10.66 -9.45 3.82
N VAL A 126 9.39 -9.67 3.52
CA VAL A 126 8.79 -11.01 3.50
C VAL A 126 9.23 -11.75 2.24
N ASP A 127 8.97 -11.20 1.07
CA ASP A 127 9.11 -11.92 -0.19
C ASP A 127 10.54 -11.88 -0.74
N HIS A 128 11.28 -10.78 -0.53
CA HIS A 128 12.67 -10.67 -1.02
C HIS A 128 13.69 -11.23 -0.03
N HIS A 129 13.51 -11.03 1.27
CA HIS A 129 14.53 -11.41 2.26
C HIS A 129 14.21 -12.68 3.05
N ILE A 130 12.99 -12.80 3.58
CA ILE A 130 12.61 -13.98 4.37
C ILE A 130 12.38 -15.17 3.46
N LEU A 131 11.53 -15.02 2.44
CA LEU A 131 11.18 -16.09 1.49
C LEU A 131 12.17 -16.16 0.33
N GLY A 132 12.64 -15.03 -0.20
CA GLY A 132 13.55 -14.98 -1.35
C GLY A 132 12.91 -15.44 -2.66
N ILE A 133 11.58 -15.38 -2.75
CA ILE A 133 10.81 -15.85 -3.92
C ILE A 133 10.65 -14.76 -4.98
N HIS A 134 10.81 -13.51 -4.57
CA HIS A 134 10.53 -12.33 -5.37
C HIS A 134 11.67 -11.33 -5.16
N HIS A 135 12.47 -11.04 -6.18
CA HIS A 135 13.54 -10.04 -6.10
C HIS A 135 13.28 -8.97 -7.14
N VAL A 136 13.62 -7.71 -6.84
CA VAL A 136 13.38 -6.59 -7.77
C VAL A 136 14.06 -6.84 -9.12
N VAL A 137 15.29 -7.35 -9.08
CA VAL A 137 16.03 -7.84 -10.24
C VAL A 137 16.78 -9.09 -9.83
N THR A 138 16.89 -10.05 -10.74
CA THR A 138 17.67 -11.26 -10.52
C THR A 138 19.12 -11.07 -10.97
N GLY A 139 20.06 -11.72 -10.28
CA GLY A 139 21.48 -11.71 -10.63
C GLY A 139 22.39 -10.89 -9.70
N PRO A 140 23.57 -10.43 -10.16
CA PRO A 140 24.64 -9.92 -9.29
C PRO A 140 24.28 -8.69 -8.44
N HIS A 141 23.26 -7.93 -8.84
CA HIS A 141 22.87 -6.68 -8.19
C HIS A 141 21.57 -6.80 -7.36
N GLN A 142 21.02 -8.01 -7.24
CA GLN A 142 19.79 -8.31 -6.51
C GLN A 142 19.74 -7.69 -5.12
N THR A 143 20.75 -7.95 -4.27
CA THR A 143 20.75 -7.47 -2.89
C THR A 143 20.72 -5.93 -2.82
N VAL A 144 21.40 -5.26 -3.74
CA VAL A 144 21.41 -3.78 -3.79
C VAL A 144 20.04 -3.26 -4.21
N ALA A 145 19.39 -3.90 -5.17
CA ALA A 145 18.06 -3.52 -5.63
C ALA A 145 16.99 -3.74 -4.54
N ASP A 146 17.04 -4.86 -3.82
CA ASP A 146 16.11 -5.15 -2.71
C ASP A 146 16.29 -4.15 -1.56
N LEU A 147 17.54 -3.82 -1.20
CA LEU A 147 17.82 -2.80 -0.20
C LEU A 147 17.37 -1.40 -0.65
N ALA A 148 17.52 -1.06 -1.93
CA ALA A 148 17.03 0.19 -2.49
C ALA A 148 15.50 0.27 -2.45
N PHE A 149 14.81 -0.85 -2.71
CA PHE A 149 13.35 -0.95 -2.61
C PHE A 149 12.84 -0.76 -1.18
N LEU A 150 13.49 -1.40 -0.19
CA LEU A 150 13.21 -1.17 1.24
C LEU A 150 13.46 0.29 1.65
N ALA A 151 14.59 0.86 1.23
CA ALA A 151 14.93 2.25 1.52
C ALA A 151 13.90 3.22 0.91
N PHE A 152 13.46 2.96 -0.32
CA PHE A 152 12.40 3.72 -0.97
C PHE A 152 11.08 3.63 -0.19
N GLY A 153 10.69 2.43 0.25
CA GLY A 153 9.54 2.23 1.12
C GLY A 153 9.62 3.04 2.42
N ALA A 154 10.76 2.99 3.12
CA ALA A 154 10.99 3.79 4.32
C ALA A 154 10.89 5.30 4.08
N VAL A 155 11.44 5.79 2.96
CA VAL A 155 11.32 7.19 2.55
C VAL A 155 9.86 7.57 2.31
N LEU A 156 9.07 6.74 1.62
CA LEU A 156 7.65 6.97 1.41
C LEU A 156 6.86 7.04 2.72
N ILE A 157 7.18 6.19 3.70
CA ILE A 157 6.57 6.23 5.04
C ILE A 157 6.85 7.56 5.74
N VAL A 158 8.12 7.97 5.79
CA VAL A 158 8.53 9.23 6.43
C VAL A 158 7.93 10.43 5.71
N ALA A 159 8.00 10.47 4.39
CA ALA A 159 7.44 11.55 3.57
C ALA A 159 5.92 11.65 3.73
N GLY A 160 5.21 10.52 3.70
CA GLY A 160 3.77 10.46 3.92
C GLY A 160 3.37 10.96 5.31
N TRP A 161 4.12 10.57 6.34
CA TRP A 161 3.91 11.04 7.70
C TRP A 161 4.17 12.54 7.88
N LEU A 162 5.21 13.08 7.25
CA LEU A 162 5.50 14.52 7.24
C LEU A 162 4.39 15.29 6.49
N LEU A 163 3.95 14.76 5.34
CA LEU A 163 2.92 15.37 4.51
C LEU A 163 1.59 15.48 5.26
N GLN A 164 1.15 14.42 5.93
CA GLN A 164 -0.12 14.47 6.67
C GLN A 164 -0.06 15.44 7.86
N ARG A 165 1.09 15.57 8.53
CA ARG A 165 1.29 16.57 9.61
C ARG A 165 1.17 18.01 9.13
N SER A 166 1.51 18.28 7.86
CA SER A 166 1.38 19.61 7.27
C SER A 166 -0.07 20.00 6.92
N GLY A 167 -1.01 19.04 6.96
CA GLY A 167 -2.42 19.26 6.69
C GLY A 167 -3.21 19.58 7.96
N ARG A 168 -3.76 20.79 8.07
CA ARG A 168 -4.69 21.15 9.16
C ARG A 168 -6.11 20.68 8.82
N SER A 169 -6.84 20.07 9.76
CA SER A 169 -8.29 19.89 9.63
C SER A 169 -8.98 21.25 9.73
N ARG A 170 -9.73 21.66 8.69
CA ARG A 170 -10.53 22.89 8.76
C ARG A 170 -11.91 22.55 9.37
N PRO A 171 -12.43 23.37 10.30
CA PRO A 171 -13.83 23.27 10.70
C PRO A 171 -14.73 23.43 9.48
N ALA A 172 -15.87 22.70 9.45
CA ALA A 172 -16.90 22.90 8.43
C ALA A 172 -17.31 24.38 8.42
N ALA A 173 -17.42 24.99 7.25
CA ALA A 173 -17.98 26.34 7.15
C ALA A 173 -19.42 26.30 7.66
N HIS A 174 -19.70 27.03 8.74
CA HIS A 174 -21.08 27.32 9.14
C HIS A 174 -21.70 28.16 8.03
N HIS A 175 -22.55 27.55 7.21
CA HIS A 175 -23.49 28.31 6.39
C HIS A 175 -24.63 28.73 7.33
N ASP A 176 -24.49 29.92 7.90
CA ASP A 176 -25.59 30.58 8.59
C ASP A 176 -26.53 31.12 7.51
N SER A 177 -27.77 30.62 7.50
CA SER A 177 -28.91 31.13 6.72
C SER A 177 -30.07 31.38 7.66
#